data_AF-A0A4P7L6K9-F1
#
_entry.id   AF-A0A4P7L6K9-F1
#
_cell.length_a   1.000
_cell.length_b   1.000
_cell.length_c   1.000
_cell.angle_alpha   90.00
_cell.angle_beta   90.00
_cell.angle_gamma   90.00
#
_symmetry.space_group_name_H-M   'P 1'
#
loop_
_entity.id
_entity.type
_entity.pdbx_description
1 polymer ?
#
loop_
_entity_poly.entity_id
_entity_poly.type
_entity_poly.pdbx_seq_one_letter_code
_entity_poly.pdbx_strand_id
1 'polypeptide(L)'
;MSGVSKIYGNSHLGVSMMTQSVKEALSLAKTNGSNYLADDIIINSHDMNYLKRRINDASQINQVLASLKESKHRLINRVLDAVNTFSGYTHVMVIGGGAEIIADAIKSHCVTREDRFLKAKTLSLIWSMACFL
;
A
#
# COMPACT_ATOMS: atom_id res chain seq x y z
N MET A 1 -4.63 -33.92 1.33
CA MET A 1 -5.11 -32.77 2.12
C MET A 1 -3.95 -31.79 2.28
N SER A 2 -3.80 -30.79 1.42
CA SER A 2 -2.83 -29.72 1.67
C SER A 2 -3.55 -28.58 2.38
N GLY A 3 -3.58 -28.64 3.71
CA GLY A 3 -3.92 -27.50 4.55
C GLY A 3 -2.96 -26.36 4.29
N VAL A 4 -3.40 -25.12 4.59
CA VAL A 4 -2.59 -23.90 4.51
C VAL A 4 -1.19 -24.17 5.08
N SER A 5 -0.16 -24.21 4.23
CA SER A 5 1.12 -24.80 4.62
C SER A 5 2.01 -23.86 5.43
N LYS A 6 1.85 -22.53 5.27
CA LYS A 6 2.57 -21.49 6.02
C LYS A 6 1.74 -20.22 6.09
N ILE A 7 1.66 -19.61 7.27
CA ILE A 7 1.05 -18.30 7.51
C ILE A 7 2.15 -17.36 8.00
N TYR A 8 2.26 -16.18 7.39
CA TYR A 8 3.16 -15.12 7.84
C TYR A 8 2.34 -13.86 8.14
N GLY A 9 2.37 -13.41 9.39
CA GLY A 9 1.70 -12.19 9.84
C GLY A 9 2.71 -11.21 10.41
N ASN A 10 2.64 -9.96 9.96
CA ASN A 10 3.49 -8.89 10.48
C ASN A 10 2.65 -7.63 10.76
N SER A 11 2.39 -7.38 12.04
CA SER A 11 1.58 -6.24 12.51
C SER A 11 2.27 -4.88 12.33
N HIS A 12 3.57 -4.86 12.07
CA HIS A 12 4.34 -3.64 11.85
C HIS A 12 4.40 -3.23 10.37
N LEU A 13 3.79 -4.02 9.47
CA LEU A 13 3.67 -3.72 8.04
C LEU A 13 2.24 -3.33 7.71
N GLY A 14 2.03 -2.10 7.24
CA GLY A 14 0.71 -1.68 6.83
C GLY A 14 0.71 -0.28 6.26
N VAL A 15 -0.39 0.08 5.60
CA VAL A 15 -0.59 1.42 5.02
C VAL A 15 -0.55 2.51 6.10
N SER A 16 -0.85 2.17 7.35
CA SER A 16 -0.71 3.07 8.51
C SER A 16 0.68 3.66 8.66
N MET A 17 1.74 2.93 8.27
CA MET A 17 3.10 3.45 8.27
C MET A 17 3.29 4.57 7.26
N MET A 18 2.65 4.46 6.09
CA MET A 18 2.69 5.49 5.05
C MET A 18 1.87 6.71 5.50
N THR A 19 0.66 6.50 6.03
CA THR A 19 -0.17 7.57 6.59
C THR A 19 0.59 8.34 7.66
N GLN A 20 1.31 7.66 8.56
CA GLN A 20 2.11 8.30 9.60
C GLN A 20 3.26 9.15 9.03
N SER A 21 4.04 8.62 8.07
CA SER A 21 5.13 9.37 7.43
C SER A 21 4.63 10.62 6.68
N VAL A 22 3.46 10.54 6.04
CA VAL A 22 2.83 11.67 5.38
C VAL A 22 2.37 12.70 6.39
N LYS A 23 1.74 12.30 7.49
CA LYS A 23 1.32 13.23 8.57
C LYS A 23 2.51 13.98 9.17
N GLU A 24 3.63 13.30 9.38
CA GLU A 24 4.86 13.92 9.86
C GLU A 24 5.39 14.96 8.85
N ALA A 25 5.41 14.63 7.56
CA ALA A 25 5.82 15.56 6.51
C ALA A 25 4.86 16.77 6.40
N LEU A 26 3.56 16.56 6.57
CA LEU A 26 2.57 17.65 6.57
C LEU A 26 2.71 18.57 7.78
N SER A 27 3.09 18.02 8.94
CA SER A 27 3.38 18.79 10.14
C SER A 27 4.55 19.76 9.90
N LEU A 28 5.60 19.30 9.22
CA LEU A 28 6.72 20.16 8.79
C LEU A 28 6.27 21.26 7.80
N ALA A 29 5.27 20.96 6.97
CA ALA A 29 4.64 21.92 6.06
C ALA A 29 3.58 22.81 6.72
N LYS A 30 3.55 22.90 8.07
CA LYS A 30 2.59 23.68 8.86
C LYS A 30 1.13 23.43 8.47
N THR A 31 0.84 22.20 8.06
CA THR A 31 -0.49 21.74 7.66
C THR A 31 -0.99 20.76 8.71
N ASN A 32 -2.19 20.99 9.25
CA ASN A 32 -2.78 20.10 10.25
C ASN A 32 -3.07 18.72 9.62
N GLY A 33 -2.14 17.79 9.80
CA GLY A 33 -2.21 16.44 9.23
C GLY A 33 -3.21 15.57 9.99
N SER A 34 -4.46 15.51 9.51
CA SER A 34 -5.41 14.47 9.92
C SER A 34 -5.16 13.16 9.17
N ASN A 35 -5.65 12.02 9.68
CA ASN A 35 -5.56 10.74 8.95
C ASN A 35 -6.25 10.84 7.58
N TYR A 36 -7.44 11.46 7.56
CA TYR A 36 -8.19 11.71 6.34
C TYR A 36 -7.39 12.51 5.31
N LEU A 37 -6.75 13.62 5.74
CA LEU A 37 -5.95 14.44 4.85
C LEU A 37 -4.72 13.70 4.32
N ALA A 38 -4.06 12.90 5.16
CA ALA A 38 -2.93 12.10 4.74
C ALA A 38 -3.32 11.04 3.72
N ASP A 39 -4.42 10.31 3.95
CA ASP A 39 -4.92 9.30 3.02
C ASP A 39 -5.36 9.93 1.69
N ASP A 40 -6.00 11.09 1.73
CA ASP A 40 -6.43 11.84 0.55
C ASP A 40 -5.23 12.35 -0.28
N ILE A 41 -4.14 12.76 0.38
CA ILE A 41 -2.86 13.11 -0.27
C ILE A 41 -2.16 11.88 -0.85
N ILE A 42 -2.23 10.72 -0.19
CA ILE A 42 -1.70 9.46 -0.72
C ILE A 42 -2.39 9.11 -2.04
N ILE A 43 -3.73 9.19 -2.07
CA ILE A 43 -4.55 8.90 -3.26
C ILE A 43 -4.27 9.92 -4.38
N ASN A 44 -4.29 11.21 -4.07
CA ASN A 44 -4.15 12.30 -5.05
C ASN A 44 -2.70 12.77 -5.26
N SER A 45 -1.72 11.93 -4.91
CA SER A 45 -0.28 12.26 -4.96
C SER A 45 0.24 12.66 -6.34
N HIS A 46 -0.50 12.36 -7.40
CA HIS A 46 -0.13 12.65 -8.78
C HIS A 46 -0.66 14.02 -9.26
N ASP A 47 -1.61 14.63 -8.53
CA ASP A 47 -2.20 15.91 -8.88
C ASP A 47 -1.50 17.06 -8.12
N MET A 48 -0.53 17.69 -8.79
CA MET A 48 0.19 18.84 -8.23
C MET A 48 -0.72 20.04 -7.94
N ASN A 49 -1.81 20.22 -8.69
CA ASN A 49 -2.76 21.29 -8.42
C ASN A 49 -3.57 21.00 -7.16
N TYR A 50 -3.90 19.73 -6.92
CA TYR A 50 -4.51 19.28 -5.67
C TYR A 50 -3.61 19.56 -4.47
N LEU A 51 -2.35 19.15 -4.56
CA LEU A 51 -1.39 19.31 -3.48
C LEU A 51 -1.15 20.77 -3.11
N LYS A 52 -1.03 21.66 -4.12
CA LYS A 52 -0.88 23.11 -3.91
C LYS A 52 -2.08 23.76 -3.22
N ARG A 53 -3.30 23.21 -3.39
CA ARG A 53 -4.50 23.72 -2.72
C ARG A 53 -4.65 23.20 -1.28
N ARG A 54 -4.07 22.04 -0.98
CA ARG A 54 -4.24 21.36 0.32
C ARG A 54 -3.08 21.58 1.29
N ILE A 55 -1.87 21.77 0.78
CA ILE A 55 -0.67 21.99 1.57
C ILE A 55 -0.43 23.50 1.67
N ASN A 56 -0.35 24.01 2.90
CA ASN A 56 -0.19 25.45 3.15
C ASN A 56 1.16 25.98 2.62
N ASP A 57 2.24 25.22 2.82
CA ASP A 57 3.58 25.59 2.37
C ASP A 57 3.95 24.87 1.06
N ALA A 58 3.90 25.61 -0.05
CA ALA A 58 4.21 25.08 -1.37
C ALA A 58 5.66 24.62 -1.53
N SER A 59 6.60 25.14 -0.73
CA SER A 59 8.01 24.75 -0.79
C SER A 59 8.24 23.32 -0.27
N GLN A 60 7.37 22.86 0.63
CA GLN A 60 7.47 21.55 1.28
C GLN A 60 6.73 20.43 0.53
N ILE A 61 6.00 20.74 -0.55
CA ILE A 61 5.29 19.74 -1.35
C ILE A 61 6.25 18.66 -1.86
N ASN A 62 7.44 19.06 -2.32
CA ASN A 62 8.46 18.12 -2.79
C ASN A 62 8.95 17.20 -1.66
N GLN A 63 9.08 17.73 -0.43
CA GLN A 63 9.48 16.93 0.73
C GLN A 63 8.38 15.93 1.13
N VAL A 64 7.11 16.33 1.07
CA VAL A 64 5.97 15.44 1.32
C VAL A 64 5.92 14.31 0.30
N LEU A 65 6.09 14.63 -0.99
CA LEU A 65 6.14 13.63 -2.06
C LEU A 65 7.35 12.69 -1.93
N ALA A 66 8.50 13.20 -1.54
CA ALA A 66 9.69 12.39 -1.27
C ALA A 66 9.45 11.41 -0.11
N SER A 67 8.89 11.89 1.01
CA SER A 67 8.52 11.06 2.17
C SER A 67 7.52 9.97 1.77
N LEU A 68 6.48 10.33 0.99
CA LEU A 68 5.50 9.38 0.49
C LEU A 68 6.16 8.28 -0.38
N LYS A 69 7.04 8.68 -1.31
CA LYS A 69 7.73 7.75 -2.20
C LYS A 69 8.65 6.81 -1.42
N GLU A 70 9.38 7.33 -0.44
CA GLU A 70 10.26 6.54 0.42
C GLU A 70 9.44 5.53 1.24
N SER A 71 8.35 5.96 1.87
CA SER A 71 7.49 5.07 2.67
C SER A 71 6.78 4.03 1.81
N LYS A 72 6.37 4.37 0.58
CA LYS A 72 5.88 3.39 -0.40
C LYS A 72 6.94 2.35 -0.74
N HIS A 73 8.17 2.79 -1.02
CA HIS A 73 9.27 1.88 -1.34
C HIS A 73 9.61 0.96 -0.16
N ARG A 74 9.64 1.50 1.06
CA ARG A 74 9.84 0.74 2.29
C ARG A 74 8.75 -0.31 2.51
N LEU A 75 7.48 0.03 2.27
CA LEU A 75 6.37 -0.91 2.34
C LEU A 75 6.56 -2.04 1.32
N ILE A 76 6.84 -1.70 0.05
CA ILE A 76 7.05 -2.66 -1.02
C ILE A 76 8.18 -3.63 -0.66
N ASN A 77 9.37 -3.13 -0.29
CA ASN A 77 10.52 -3.98 0.01
C ASN A 77 10.21 -4.97 1.12
N ARG A 78 9.56 -4.52 2.21
CA ARG A 78 9.20 -5.41 3.32
C ARG A 78 8.15 -6.46 2.94
N VAL A 79 7.24 -6.12 2.04
CA VAL A 79 6.28 -7.10 1.49
C VAL A 79 7.00 -8.10 0.59
N LEU A 80 7.94 -7.67 -0.25
CA LEU A 80 8.72 -8.56 -1.09
C LEU A 80 9.61 -9.50 -0.26
N ASP A 81 10.22 -9.00 0.81
CA ASP A 81 10.98 -9.81 1.78
C ASP A 81 10.11 -10.90 2.39
N ALA A 82 8.87 -10.57 2.76
CA ALA A 82 7.91 -11.55 3.26
C ALA A 82 7.52 -12.57 2.17
N VAL A 83 7.25 -12.11 0.94
CA VAL A 83 6.93 -12.99 -0.21
C VAL A 83 8.08 -13.95 -0.51
N ASN A 84 9.33 -13.52 -0.39
CA ASN A 84 10.52 -14.36 -0.61
C ASN A 84 10.64 -15.53 0.38
N THR A 85 9.94 -15.49 1.52
CA THR A 85 9.89 -16.64 2.45
C THR A 85 8.99 -17.78 1.95
N PHE A 86 8.16 -17.51 0.94
CA PHE A 86 7.27 -18.48 0.31
C PHE A 86 7.84 -18.96 -1.02
N SER A 87 7.64 -20.23 -1.33
CA SER A 87 8.02 -20.84 -2.61
C SER A 87 6.99 -21.89 -3.03
N GLY A 88 6.94 -22.20 -4.32
CA GLY A 88 6.06 -23.23 -4.87
C GLY A 88 4.58 -22.83 -5.00
N TYR A 89 4.24 -21.55 -4.88
CA TYR A 89 2.88 -21.06 -5.13
C TYR A 89 2.58 -20.97 -6.63
N THR A 90 1.35 -21.32 -7.02
CA THR A 90 0.89 -21.29 -8.41
C THR A 90 -0.02 -20.11 -8.73
N HIS A 91 -0.67 -19.55 -7.71
CA HIS A 91 -1.60 -18.43 -7.78
C HIS A 91 -1.26 -17.41 -6.70
N VAL A 92 -1.45 -16.13 -7.01
CA VAL A 92 -1.21 -15.02 -6.08
C VAL A 92 -2.47 -14.17 -6.03
N MET A 93 -2.95 -13.91 -4.82
CA MET A 93 -4.08 -13.02 -4.59
C MET A 93 -3.67 -11.90 -3.63
N VAL A 94 -3.90 -10.65 -4.04
CA VAL A 94 -3.63 -9.46 -3.23
C VAL A 94 -4.97 -8.84 -2.84
N ILE A 95 -5.22 -8.77 -1.53
CA ILE A 95 -6.47 -8.29 -0.94
C ILE A 95 -6.23 -7.16 0.08
N GLY A 96 -7.30 -6.47 0.46
CA GLY A 96 -7.29 -5.42 1.48
C GLY A 96 -7.11 -4.00 0.93
N GLY A 97 -7.18 -3.00 1.81
CA GLY A 97 -7.16 -1.58 1.42
C GLY A 97 -5.83 -1.11 0.80
N GLY A 98 -4.71 -1.74 1.17
CA GLY A 98 -3.39 -1.43 0.62
C GLY A 98 -3.05 -2.16 -0.69
N ALA A 99 -3.95 -3.01 -1.20
CA ALA A 99 -3.67 -3.86 -2.35
C ALA A 99 -3.26 -3.04 -3.59
N GLU A 100 -3.89 -1.90 -3.81
CA GLU A 100 -3.61 -1.03 -4.96
C GLU A 100 -2.19 -0.43 -4.94
N ILE A 101 -1.59 -0.30 -3.76
CA ILE A 101 -0.24 0.28 -3.61
C ILE A 101 0.85 -0.76 -3.94
N ILE A 102 0.61 -2.03 -3.59
CA ILE A 102 1.62 -3.10 -3.63
C ILE A 102 1.42 -4.10 -4.77
N ALA A 103 0.22 -4.20 -5.35
CA ALA A 103 -0.11 -5.25 -6.33
C ALA A 103 0.81 -5.25 -7.54
N ASP A 104 1.14 -4.08 -8.10
CA ASP A 104 2.00 -3.99 -9.28
C ASP A 104 3.44 -4.45 -8.97
N ALA A 105 3.93 -4.15 -7.76
CA ALA A 105 5.25 -4.58 -7.31
C ALA A 105 5.30 -6.09 -7.09
N ILE A 106 4.27 -6.67 -6.45
CA ILE A 106 4.17 -8.13 -6.26
C ILE A 106 4.02 -8.82 -7.61
N LYS A 107 3.20 -8.31 -8.52
CA LYS A 107 3.02 -8.88 -9.87
C LYS A 107 4.34 -8.87 -10.67
N SER A 108 5.13 -7.81 -10.53
CA SER A 108 6.43 -7.70 -11.21
C SER A 108 7.49 -8.64 -10.60
N HIS A 109 7.40 -8.90 -9.29
CA HIS A 109 8.33 -9.77 -8.57
C HIS A 109 7.99 -11.26 -8.72
N CYS A 110 6.70 -11.60 -8.67
CA CYS A 110 6.21 -12.95 -8.86
C CYS A 110 6.16 -13.29 -10.35
N VAL A 111 6.91 -14.29 -10.79
CA VAL A 111 6.87 -14.80 -12.18
C VAL A 111 5.61 -15.65 -12.40
N THR A 112 4.44 -15.04 -12.22
CA THR A 112 3.13 -15.66 -12.41
C THR A 112 2.45 -15.10 -13.64
N ARG A 113 1.74 -15.96 -14.37
CA ARG A 113 0.92 -15.55 -15.53
C ARG A 113 -0.23 -14.64 -15.06
N GLU A 114 -0.73 -13.79 -15.95
CA GLU A 114 -1.76 -12.81 -15.61
C GLU A 114 -3.08 -13.43 -15.13
N ASP A 115 -3.45 -14.59 -15.66
CA ASP A 115 -4.64 -15.38 -15.27
C ASP A 115 -4.58 -15.92 -13.84
N ARG A 116 -3.38 -15.92 -13.23
CA ARG A 116 -3.14 -16.45 -11.88
C ARG A 116 -2.81 -15.36 -10.85
N PHE A 117 -2.91 -14.09 -11.24
CA PHE A 117 -2.72 -12.94 -10.35
C PHE A 117 -4.05 -12.22 -10.14
N LEU A 118 -4.61 -12.33 -8.94
CA LEU A 118 -5.90 -11.74 -8.57
C LEU A 118 -5.69 -10.53 -7.67
N LYS A 119 -6.21 -9.36 -8.07
CA LYS A 119 -6.27 -8.16 -7.24
C LYS A 119 -7.71 -7.89 -6.85
N ALA A 120 -8.01 -7.91 -5.55
CA ALA A 120 -9.36 -7.67 -5.06
C ALA A 120 -9.40 -6.41 -4.16
N LYS A 121 -10.39 -5.53 -4.38
CA LYS A 121 -10.54 -4.25 -3.64
C LYS A 121 -11.00 -4.45 -2.20
N THR A 122 -11.06 -3.38 -1.42
CA THR A 122 -11.36 -3.34 0.04
C THR A 122 -12.57 -4.17 0.50
N LEU A 123 -13.58 -4.38 -0.35
CA LEU A 123 -14.76 -5.22 -0.05
C LEU A 123 -14.51 -6.73 -0.19
N SER A 124 -13.33 -7.12 -0.69
CA SER A 124 -13.01 -8.49 -1.06
C SER A 124 -12.95 -9.43 0.12
N LEU A 125 -12.55 -9.03 1.33
CA LEU A 125 -12.52 -9.98 2.45
C LEU A 125 -13.92 -10.49 2.81
N ILE A 126 -14.92 -9.59 2.79
CA ILE A 126 -16.32 -9.93 3.08
C ILE A 126 -16.93 -10.71 1.90
N TRP A 127 -16.66 -10.30 0.66
CA TRP A 127 -17.17 -10.98 -0.54
C TRP A 127 -16.46 -12.30 -0.86
N SER A 128 -15.18 -12.47 -0.51
CA SER A 128 -14.43 -13.72 -0.72
C SER A 128 -14.96 -14.82 0.19
N MET A 129 -15.41 -14.48 1.40
CA MET A 129 -16.12 -15.42 2.28
C MET A 129 -17.45 -15.87 1.69
N ALA A 130 -18.14 -15.02 0.93
CA ALA A 130 -19.42 -15.33 0.28
C ALA A 130 -19.28 -16.15 -1.01
N CYS A 131 -18.10 -16.14 -1.66
CA CYS A 131 -17.86 -16.87 -2.91
C CYS A 131 -17.18 -18.24 -2.70
N PHE A 132 -16.84 -18.58 -1.44
CA PHE A 132 -16.29 -19.87 -1.03
C PHE A 132 -17.30 -20.74 -0.24
N LEU A 133 -18.59 -20.37 -0.22
CA LEU A 133 -19.69 -21.17 0.32
C LEU A 133 -20.58 -21.70 -0.80
#